data_AF-X0Y5E5-F1
#
_entry.id   AF-X0Y5E5-F1
#
_cell.length_a   1.000
_cell.length_b   1.000
_cell.length_c   1.000
_cell.angle_alpha   90.00
_cell.angle_beta   90.00
_cell.angle_gamma   90.00
#
_symmetry.space_group_name_H-M   'P 1'
#
loop_
_entity.id
_entity.type
_entity.pdbx_description
1 polymer ?
#
loop_
_entity_poly.entity_id
_entity_poly.type
_entity_poly.pdbx_seq_one_letter_code
_entity_poly.pdbx_strand_id
1 'polypeptide(L)'
;MMFGSLLCLLFIALILVLVTKQSEKFTVKDPMILELHSILSKIHPKANEVNIDKGKKSYTVNKKDITLCLTDQDGEYYNKNMLVGVAVHELAHAVCDEIGHTPKFWKIYDELLEKATKLGFYNPSIPPVADYIESCGTH
;
A
#
# COMPACT_ATOMS: atom_id res chain seq x y z
N MET A 1 -16.00 -31.76 40.40
CA MET A 1 -14.95 -30.73 40.20
C MET A 1 -14.14 -30.89 38.90
N MET A 2 -14.13 -32.05 38.21
CA MET A 2 -13.33 -32.25 36.99
C MET A 2 -13.93 -31.64 35.70
N PHE A 3 -15.25 -31.48 35.60
CA PHE A 3 -15.90 -30.96 34.39
C PHE A 3 -15.63 -29.47 34.11
N GLY A 4 -15.46 -28.65 35.16
CA GLY A 4 -15.13 -27.23 35.00
C GLY A 4 -13.73 -26.99 34.43
N SER A 5 -12.77 -27.85 34.78
CA SER A 5 -11.39 -27.75 34.29
C SER A 5 -11.27 -28.09 32.80
N LEU A 6 -11.97 -29.13 32.34
CA LEU A 6 -11.99 -29.49 30.92
C LEU A 6 -12.64 -28.39 30.06
N LEU A 7 -13.72 -27.77 30.55
CA LEU A 7 -14.38 -26.67 29.86
C LEU A 7 -13.46 -25.44 29.76
N CYS A 8 -12.75 -25.08 30.84
CA CYS A 8 -11.77 -24.00 30.82
C CYS A 8 -10.62 -24.25 29.82
N LEU A 9 -10.10 -25.47 29.76
CA LEU A 9 -9.02 -25.83 28.82
C LEU A 9 -9.49 -25.71 27.36
N LEU A 10 -10.72 -26.12 27.06
CA LEU A 10 -11.30 -25.97 25.72
C LEU A 10 -11.50 -24.51 25.33
N PHE A 11 -11.96 -23.66 26.26
CA PHE A 11 -12.08 -22.22 26.03
C PHE A 11 -10.72 -21.55 25.80
N ILE A 12 -9.70 -21.89 26.58
CA ILE A 12 -8.34 -21.36 26.40
C ILE A 12 -7.77 -21.80 25.05
N ALA A 13 -7.92 -23.07 24.68
CA ALA A 13 -7.49 -23.58 23.39
C ALA A 13 -8.20 -22.85 22.22
N LEU A 14 -9.50 -22.61 22.34
CA LEU A 14 -10.26 -21.84 21.35
C LEU A 14 -9.74 -20.41 21.23
N ILE A 15 -9.51 -19.71 22.34
CA ILE A 15 -8.94 -18.36 22.34
C ILE A 15 -7.56 -18.36 21.68
N LEU A 16 -6.69 -19.32 22.00
CA LEU A 16 -5.37 -19.44 21.38
C LEU A 16 -5.48 -19.68 19.86
N VAL A 17 -6.41 -20.51 19.41
CA VAL A 17 -6.67 -20.75 17.97
C VAL A 17 -7.19 -19.48 17.29
N LEU A 18 -8.05 -18.71 17.94
CA LEU A 18 -8.56 -17.45 17.39
C LEU A 18 -7.46 -16.38 17.31
N VAL A 19 -6.64 -16.24 18.35
CA VAL A 19 -5.50 -15.30 18.39
C VAL A 19 -4.45 -15.67 17.34
N THR A 20 -4.11 -16.95 17.19
CA THR A 20 -3.14 -17.41 16.18
C THR A 20 -3.66 -17.20 14.76
N LYS A 21 -4.91 -17.54 14.46
CA LYS A 21 -5.53 -17.23 13.15
C LYS A 21 -5.57 -15.74 12.84
N GLN A 22 -5.87 -14.91 13.84
CA GLN A 22 -5.88 -13.46 13.65
C GLN A 22 -4.47 -12.91 13.39
N SER A 23 -3.46 -13.44 14.08
CA SER A 23 -2.04 -13.13 13.86
C SER A 23 -1.56 -13.54 12.47
N GLU A 24 -1.92 -14.73 11.98
CA GLU A 24 -1.58 -15.19 10.62
C GLU A 24 -2.19 -14.29 9.54
N LYS A 25 -3.46 -13.91 9.70
CA LYS A 25 -4.14 -13.00 8.77
C LYS A 25 -3.55 -11.59 8.78
N PHE A 26 -2.92 -11.19 9.88
CA PHE A 26 -2.23 -9.92 10.04
C PHE A 26 -0.78 -9.95 9.54
N THR A 27 -0.18 -11.12 9.34
CA THR A 27 1.27 -11.25 9.04
C THR A 27 1.59 -11.46 7.56
N VAL A 28 0.65 -11.92 6.73
CA VAL A 28 0.91 -12.05 5.29
C VAL A 28 0.67 -10.70 4.61
N LYS A 29 1.75 -9.93 4.42
CA LYS A 29 1.72 -8.74 3.56
C LYS A 29 1.40 -9.14 2.12
N ASP A 30 0.51 -8.36 1.49
CA ASP A 30 0.12 -8.54 0.10
C ASP A 30 1.38 -8.52 -0.82
N PRO A 31 1.55 -9.49 -1.73
CA PRO A 31 2.75 -9.59 -2.55
C PRO A 31 2.97 -8.35 -3.43
N MET A 32 1.89 -7.69 -3.88
CA MET A 32 1.99 -6.45 -4.65
C MET A 32 2.52 -5.30 -3.79
N ILE A 33 2.16 -5.23 -2.51
CA ILE A 33 2.74 -4.25 -1.56
C ILE A 33 4.24 -4.47 -1.40
N LEU A 34 4.68 -5.74 -1.28
CA LEU A 34 6.10 -6.07 -1.16
C LEU A 34 6.88 -5.67 -2.44
N GLU A 35 6.31 -5.92 -3.62
CA GLU A 35 6.89 -5.52 -4.89
C GLU A 35 6.98 -3.98 -5.01
N LEU A 36 5.89 -3.27 -4.73
CA LEU A 36 5.85 -1.81 -4.78
C LEU A 36 6.84 -1.19 -3.80
N HIS A 37 6.94 -1.69 -2.57
CA HIS A 37 7.95 -1.22 -1.61
C HIS A 37 9.38 -1.44 -2.12
N SER A 38 9.67 -2.60 -2.73
CA SER A 38 10.97 -2.90 -3.35
C SER A 38 11.30 -1.94 -4.52
N ILE A 39 10.29 -1.53 -5.28
CA ILE A 39 10.44 -0.53 -6.35
C ILE A 39 10.70 0.86 -5.76
N LEU A 40 9.85 1.31 -4.83
CA LEU A 40 9.95 2.65 -4.23
C LEU A 40 11.26 2.86 -3.47
N SER A 41 11.78 1.83 -2.78
CA SER A 41 13.08 1.91 -2.09
C SER A 41 14.27 2.10 -3.02
N LYS A 42 14.18 1.68 -4.29
CA LYS A 42 15.18 1.98 -5.33
C LYS A 42 15.02 3.40 -5.89
N ILE A 43 13.80 3.93 -5.87
CA ILE A 43 13.47 5.28 -6.35
C ILE A 43 13.89 6.33 -5.30
N HIS A 44 13.53 6.17 -4.03
CA HIS A 44 13.83 7.17 -3.01
C HIS A 44 13.96 6.57 -1.59
N PRO A 45 14.94 7.02 -0.77
CA PRO A 45 15.17 6.46 0.57
C PRO A 45 13.97 6.62 1.51
N LYS A 46 13.13 7.64 1.32
CA LYS A 46 11.89 7.87 2.09
C LYS A 46 10.98 6.64 2.12
N ALA A 47 11.01 5.79 1.09
CA ALA A 47 10.23 4.57 1.05
C ALA A 47 10.54 3.61 2.22
N ASN A 48 11.76 3.65 2.78
CA ASN A 48 12.15 2.84 3.93
C ASN A 48 11.72 3.46 5.28
N GLU A 49 11.14 4.66 5.27
CA GLU A 49 10.66 5.37 6.46
C GLU A 49 9.13 5.43 6.56
N VAL A 50 8.43 4.89 5.55
CA VAL A 50 6.97 4.88 5.47
C VAL A 50 6.44 3.46 5.65
N ASN A 51 5.26 3.36 6.25
CA ASN A 51 4.48 2.14 6.24
C ASN A 51 3.66 2.11 4.95
N ILE A 52 3.65 0.97 4.26
CA ILE A 52 2.84 0.76 3.06
C ILE A 52 1.96 -0.45 3.30
N ASP A 53 0.65 -0.24 3.19
CA ASP A 53 -0.39 -1.25 3.40
C ASP A 53 -1.50 -1.16 2.34
N LYS A 54 -2.27 -2.25 2.21
CA LYS A 54 -3.41 -2.34 1.30
C LYS A 54 -4.66 -1.72 1.92
N GLY A 55 -5.42 -0.98 1.13
CA GLY A 55 -6.73 -0.47 1.52
C GLY A 55 -7.72 -0.40 0.36
N LYS A 56 -8.87 0.25 0.63
CA LYS A 56 -9.93 0.48 -0.37
C LYS A 56 -9.75 1.76 -1.18
N LYS A 57 -8.86 2.64 -0.71
CA LYS A 57 -8.52 3.92 -1.35
C LYS A 57 -7.02 4.12 -1.24
N SER A 58 -6.47 4.96 -2.11
CA SER A 58 -5.08 5.38 -2.03
C SER A 58 -4.97 6.75 -1.39
N TYR A 59 -4.11 6.85 -0.39
CA TYR A 59 -3.85 8.10 0.34
C TYR A 59 -2.63 7.95 1.26
N THR A 60 -2.08 9.11 1.64
CA THR A 60 -0.97 9.22 2.59
C THR A 60 -1.39 9.99 3.83
N VAL A 61 -1.16 9.41 5.02
CA VAL A 61 -1.42 10.04 6.32
C VAL A 61 -0.12 10.42 6.99
N ASN A 62 -0.05 11.65 7.52
CA ASN A 62 1.07 12.17 8.30
C ASN A 62 2.45 11.98 7.64
N LYS A 63 2.51 11.90 6.31
CA LYS A 63 3.73 11.67 5.52
C LYS A 63 4.48 10.38 5.90
N LYS A 64 3.78 9.43 6.51
CA LYS A 64 4.34 8.19 7.07
C LYS A 64 3.56 6.94 6.69
N ASP A 65 2.24 7.03 6.61
CA ASP A 65 1.41 5.85 6.39
C ASP A 65 0.75 5.96 5.01
N ILE A 66 1.24 5.16 4.06
CA ILE A 66 0.73 5.07 2.70
C ILE A 66 -0.23 3.88 2.63
N THR A 67 -1.48 4.17 2.26
CA THR A 67 -2.46 3.15 1.92
C THR A 67 -2.60 3.08 0.42
N LEU A 68 -2.60 1.88 -0.15
CA LEU A 68 -2.78 1.66 -1.59
C LEU A 68 -4.01 0.78 -1.88
N CYS A 69 -4.86 1.27 -2.77
CA CYS A 69 -5.88 0.48 -3.44
C CYS A 69 -5.23 -0.30 -4.58
N LEU A 70 -5.23 -1.62 -4.49
CA LEU A 70 -4.49 -2.48 -5.43
C LEU A 70 -5.40 -3.16 -6.44
N THR A 71 -6.69 -3.32 -6.10
CA THR A 71 -7.62 -4.16 -6.84
C THR A 71 -8.88 -3.39 -7.25
N ASP A 72 -9.46 -3.78 -8.38
CA ASP A 72 -10.76 -3.32 -8.84
C ASP A 72 -11.92 -3.87 -8.00
N GLN A 73 -13.15 -3.64 -8.46
CA GLN A 73 -14.38 -4.09 -7.78
C GLN A 73 -14.55 -5.61 -7.79
N ASP A 74 -13.95 -6.30 -8.77
CA ASP A 74 -13.98 -7.75 -8.90
C ASP A 74 -12.86 -8.43 -8.08
N GLY A 75 -11.93 -7.64 -7.53
CA GLY A 75 -10.82 -8.11 -6.71
C GLY A 75 -9.56 -8.42 -7.51
N GLU A 76 -9.53 -8.08 -8.80
CA GLU A 76 -8.37 -8.26 -9.67
C GLU A 76 -7.40 -7.08 -9.51
N TYR A 77 -6.09 -7.35 -9.57
CA TYR A 77 -5.11 -6.27 -9.46
C TYR A 77 -5.17 -5.33 -10.66
N TYR A 78 -5.09 -4.03 -10.40
CA TYR A 78 -4.80 -3.07 -11.46
C TYR A 78 -3.45 -3.36 -12.11
N ASN A 79 -3.31 -2.90 -13.35
CA ASN A 79 -2.05 -3.02 -14.08
C ASN A 79 -0.88 -2.46 -13.25
N LYS A 80 0.23 -3.21 -13.19
CA LYS A 80 1.39 -2.84 -12.37
C LYS A 80 1.96 -1.46 -12.72
N ASN A 81 2.00 -1.07 -13.99
CA ASN A 81 2.48 0.23 -14.41
C ASN A 81 1.74 1.37 -13.72
N MET A 82 0.42 1.21 -13.63
CA MET A 82 -0.46 2.16 -12.99
C MET A 82 -0.29 2.15 -11.47
N LEU A 83 -0.19 0.97 -10.85
CA LEU A 83 0.09 0.86 -9.41
C LEU A 83 1.42 1.50 -9.02
N VAL A 84 2.45 1.42 -9.88
CA VAL A 84 3.72 2.14 -9.68
C VAL A 84 3.49 3.65 -9.73
N GLY A 85 2.71 4.16 -10.70
CA GLY A 85 2.38 5.59 -10.78
C GLY A 85 1.68 6.11 -9.52
N VAL A 86 0.68 5.38 -9.04
CA VAL A 86 -0.04 5.70 -7.78
C VAL A 86 0.91 5.63 -6.58
N ALA A 87 1.72 4.58 -6.47
CA ALA A 87 2.64 4.41 -5.36
C ALA A 87 3.69 5.54 -5.32
N VAL A 88 4.13 6.02 -6.49
CA VAL A 88 4.99 7.20 -6.64
C VAL A 88 4.25 8.48 -6.23
N HIS A 89 2.97 8.64 -6.57
CA HIS A 89 2.14 9.77 -6.14
C HIS A 89 2.06 9.86 -4.61
N GLU A 90 1.73 8.75 -3.95
CA GLU A 90 1.65 8.70 -2.49
C GLU A 90 3.03 8.90 -1.82
N LEU A 91 4.09 8.36 -2.42
CA LEU A 91 5.46 8.64 -1.96
C LEU A 91 5.81 10.13 -2.10
N ALA A 92 5.36 10.80 -3.16
CA ALA A 92 5.55 12.24 -3.33
C ALA A 92 4.83 13.04 -2.22
N HIS A 93 3.63 12.61 -1.78
CA HIS A 93 2.98 13.19 -0.61
C HIS A 93 3.78 12.96 0.68
N ALA A 94 4.46 11.83 0.83
CA ALA A 94 5.32 11.56 1.99
C ALA A 94 6.66 12.34 1.96
N VAL A 95 7.17 12.66 0.77
CA VAL A 95 8.41 13.45 0.58
C VAL A 95 8.14 14.95 0.67
N CYS A 96 7.01 15.42 0.12
CA CYS A 96 6.66 16.83 0.10
C CYS A 96 6.30 17.33 1.50
N ASP A 97 6.85 18.47 1.91
CA ASP A 97 6.54 19.09 3.18
C ASP A 97 5.25 19.95 3.14
N GLU A 98 4.75 20.26 1.96
CA GLU A 98 3.51 21.02 1.72
C GLU A 98 2.27 20.10 1.63
N ILE A 99 1.08 20.68 1.78
CA ILE A 99 -0.20 19.97 1.71
C ILE A 99 -0.81 20.17 0.32
N GLY A 100 -1.31 19.07 -0.27
CA GLY A 100 -1.93 19.06 -1.59
C GLY A 100 -0.91 19.06 -2.74
N HIS A 101 -1.41 19.28 -3.95
CA HIS A 101 -0.64 19.19 -5.21
C HIS A 101 -0.04 20.54 -5.61
N THR A 102 0.80 21.08 -4.74
CA THR A 102 1.52 22.34 -5.00
C THR A 102 2.55 22.19 -6.12
N PRO A 103 3.11 23.29 -6.67
CA PRO A 103 4.22 23.20 -7.62
C PRO A 103 5.43 22.41 -7.08
N LYS A 104 5.68 22.48 -5.76
CA LYS A 104 6.72 21.69 -5.11
C LYS A 104 6.40 20.20 -5.12
N PHE A 105 5.15 19.83 -4.83
CA PHE A 105 4.68 18.45 -4.95
C PHE A 105 4.91 17.92 -6.37
N TRP A 106 4.45 18.65 -7.41
CA TRP A 106 4.55 18.18 -8.79
C TRP A 106 6.00 18.01 -9.24
N LYS A 107 6.89 18.94 -8.85
CA LYS A 107 8.32 18.80 -9.09
C LYS A 107 8.88 17.50 -8.48
N ILE A 108 8.54 17.19 -7.23
CA ILE A 108 8.97 15.96 -6.56
C ILE A 108 8.38 14.73 -7.27
N TYR A 109 7.09 14.75 -7.56
CA TYR A 109 6.41 13.66 -8.25
C TYR A 109 7.06 13.35 -9.61
N ASP A 110 7.31 14.38 -10.41
CA ASP A 110 7.94 14.25 -11.73
C ASP A 110 9.37 13.71 -11.62
N GLU A 111 10.17 14.17 -10.66
CA GLU A 111 11.52 13.66 -10.39
C GLU A 111 11.51 12.16 -10.01
N LEU A 112 10.55 11.76 -9.15
CA LEU A 112 10.39 10.36 -8.74
C LEU A 112 9.91 9.47 -9.90
N LEU A 113 8.96 9.95 -10.70
CA LEU A 113 8.39 9.22 -11.83
C LEU A 113 9.40 9.08 -12.98
N GLU A 114 10.19 10.12 -13.24
CA GLU A 114 11.31 10.07 -14.19
C GLU A 114 12.33 9.01 -13.77
N LYS A 115 12.67 8.94 -12.47
CA LYS A 115 13.57 7.90 -11.95
C LYS A 115 12.96 6.50 -12.06
N ALA A 116 11.67 6.34 -11.77
CA ALA A 116 10.96 5.07 -11.99
C ALA A 116 11.01 4.63 -13.46
N THR A 117 10.87 5.58 -14.39
CA THR A 117 10.95 5.36 -15.84
C THR A 117 12.36 4.92 -16.25
N LYS A 118 13.39 5.66 -15.81
CA LYS A 118 14.80 5.32 -16.10
C LYS A 118 15.21 3.95 -15.59
N LEU A 119 14.63 3.51 -14.47
CA LEU A 119 14.86 2.18 -13.90
C LEU A 119 14.00 1.07 -14.54
N GLY A 120 13.10 1.40 -15.47
CA GLY A 120 12.23 0.45 -16.17
C GLY A 120 11.03 -0.02 -15.34
N PHE A 121 10.68 0.66 -14.26
CA PHE A 121 9.52 0.33 -13.42
C PHE A 121 8.22 1.00 -13.87
N TYR A 122 8.33 2.10 -14.62
CA TYR A 122 7.20 2.85 -15.15
C TYR A 122 7.38 3.11 -16.65
N ASN A 123 6.29 3.03 -17.39
CA ASN A 123 6.16 3.31 -18.80
C ASN A 123 5.12 4.43 -18.99
N PRO A 124 5.54 5.64 -19.35
CA PRO A 124 4.63 6.78 -19.53
C PRO A 124 3.73 6.65 -20.76
N SER A 125 3.99 5.72 -21.68
CA SER A 125 3.15 5.47 -22.85
C SER A 125 1.89 4.66 -22.52
N ILE A 126 1.81 4.06 -21.33
CA ILE A 126 0.63 3.31 -20.87
C ILE A 126 -0.26 4.27 -20.05
N PRO A 127 -1.48 4.60 -20.53
CA PRO A 127 -2.36 5.50 -19.81
C PRO A 127 -2.89 4.85 -18.51
N PRO A 128 -3.24 5.65 -17.49
CA PRO A 128 -3.96 5.17 -16.31
C PRO A 128 -5.33 4.59 -16.69
N VAL A 129 -5.82 3.63 -15.91
CA VAL A 129 -7.19 3.10 -16.04
C VAL A 129 -8.16 4.07 -15.38
N ALA A 130 -9.24 4.44 -16.09
CA ALA A 130 -10.17 5.47 -15.65
C ALA A 130 -11.01 5.06 -14.43
N ASP A 131 -11.36 3.77 -14.29
CA ASP A 131 -12.20 3.25 -13.21
C ASP A 131 -11.58 3.42 -11.81
N TYR A 132 -10.27 3.60 -11.75
CA TYR A 132 -9.52 3.69 -10.52
C TYR A 132 -9.79 5.01 -9.81
N ILE A 133 -9.92 6.10 -10.57
CA ILE A 133 -10.27 7.40 -10.00
C ILE A 133 -11.64 7.31 -9.32
N GLU A 134 -12.58 6.58 -9.93
CA GLU A 134 -13.93 6.42 -9.39
C GLU A 134 -13.96 5.48 -8.16
N SER A 135 -13.21 4.38 -8.20
CA SER A 135 -13.30 3.30 -7.21
C SER A 135 -12.32 3.45 -6.04
N CYS A 136 -11.07 3.77 -6.33
CA CYS A 136 -9.97 3.87 -5.38
C CYS A 136 -9.68 5.33 -4.98
N GLY A 137 -10.14 6.29 -5.79
CA GLY A 137 -9.76 7.69 -5.67
C GLY A 137 -8.30 7.92 -6.08
N THR A 138 -8.05 9.11 -6.61
CA THR A 138 -6.79 9.87 -6.51
C THR A 138 -7.16 11.30 -6.92
N HIS A 139 -6.59 12.29 -6.23
CA HIS A 139 -6.99 13.70 -6.32
C HIS A 139 -6.76 14.33 -7.70
#